data_AF-A0A967FHT1-F1
#
_entry.id   AF-A0A967FHT1-F1
#
_cell.length_a   1.000
_cell.length_b   1.000
_cell.length_c   1.000
_cell.angle_alpha   90.00
_cell.angle_beta   90.00
_cell.angle_gamma   90.00
#
_symmetry.space_group_name_H-M   'P 1'
#
loop_
_entity.id
_entity.type
_entity.pdbx_description
1 polymer ?
#
loop_
_entity_poly.entity_id
_entity_poly.type
_entity_poly.pdbx_seq_one_letter_code
_entity_poly.pdbx_strand_id
1 'polypeptide(L)'
;MADKYWRGGAYTLRGQGTAASDGDWNYDDTGGGSNSNWVDASGSAVAKPVTGTDKVFLTELADRVPSTYSNSSYPHTAGGHWCITDNLDQSALDLNGFFVSANYEGHIYGLKTRSLLAKAAQDQGGGIVRIRHSGALLAVGDYSTIGGTVSYNGEFRVQAAANDGTDNYIHIKATYVAETFETDDTITARTPLQVSIADTYDMIIESNGTFYIECGSTTPNIPELIFNSTSGLLHISSEAANANWDDIRVTGGGTLTIARDTYFTKLTTTGEATAAIINVGKDCIGPSSASCDLDCFASTITWDSKIGDVEQHGGTITYCQNVSTGTTVDIDKWLIYAGKANLYGKFSLKDYEQWGGTITAKGDGAKTIGSAATSYKQHGGTFDMSQATGPVSFYSGASIDHKGGDLKPAKRTTVSW
;
A
#
# COMPACT_ATOMS: atom_id res chain seq x y z
N MET A 1 -39.41 -10.03 -15.24
CA MET A 1 -38.11 -9.37 -15.04
C MET A 1 -37.59 -9.92 -13.72
N ALA A 2 -36.44 -10.57 -13.70
CA ALA A 2 -36.02 -11.41 -12.58
C ALA A 2 -34.66 -10.97 -12.07
N ASP A 3 -34.59 -10.70 -10.76
CA ASP A 3 -33.36 -10.33 -10.07
C ASP A 3 -32.35 -11.49 -10.07
N LYS A 4 -31.09 -11.17 -10.33
CA LYS A 4 -29.96 -12.08 -10.10
C LYS A 4 -29.10 -11.56 -8.96
N TYR A 5 -29.50 -11.87 -7.73
CA TYR A 5 -28.59 -11.83 -6.60
C TYR A 5 -27.52 -12.92 -6.79
N TRP A 6 -26.27 -12.50 -6.94
CA TRP A 6 -25.12 -13.39 -7.01
C TRP A 6 -24.92 -14.04 -5.63
N ARG A 7 -24.99 -15.38 -5.57
CA ARG A 7 -24.61 -16.15 -4.37
C ARG A 7 -23.21 -16.71 -4.56
N GLY A 8 -22.41 -16.65 -3.51
CA GLY A 8 -21.03 -17.13 -3.52
C GLY A 8 -20.92 -18.60 -3.89
N GLY A 9 -19.88 -18.92 -4.67
CA GLY A 9 -19.40 -20.26 -4.91
C GLY A 9 -17.89 -20.27 -4.65
N ALA A 10 -17.42 -21.18 -3.80
CA ALA A 10 -15.99 -21.34 -3.57
C ALA A 10 -15.32 -21.80 -4.87
N TYR A 11 -14.42 -20.99 -5.42
CA TYR A 11 -13.62 -21.37 -6.58
C TYR A 11 -12.65 -22.48 -6.19
N THR A 12 -13.04 -23.72 -6.46
CA THR A 12 -12.08 -24.83 -6.48
C THR A 12 -11.52 -24.92 -7.88
N LEU A 13 -10.29 -24.46 -8.09
CA LEU A 13 -9.58 -24.59 -9.36
C LEU A 13 -9.22 -26.07 -9.58
N ARG A 14 -10.14 -26.85 -10.17
CA ARG A 14 -9.89 -28.22 -10.62
C ARG A 14 -9.79 -28.26 -12.14
N GLY A 15 -8.59 -28.51 -12.64
CA GLY A 15 -8.36 -28.79 -14.05
C GLY A 15 -8.83 -30.19 -14.45
N GLN A 16 -9.66 -30.25 -15.50
CA GLN A 16 -9.84 -31.35 -16.46
C GLN A 16 -10.18 -30.63 -17.78
N GLY A 17 -9.37 -30.60 -18.84
CA GLY A 17 -8.79 -31.72 -19.60
C GLY A 17 -9.86 -32.27 -20.57
N THR A 18 -9.69 -32.37 -21.89
CA THR A 18 -8.64 -31.97 -22.87
C THR A 18 -9.38 -31.64 -24.20
N ALA A 19 -8.83 -31.15 -25.33
CA ALA A 19 -7.47 -30.88 -25.84
C ALA A 19 -7.57 -29.66 -26.83
N ALA A 20 -6.64 -29.25 -27.71
CA ALA A 20 -5.35 -29.79 -28.16
C ALA A 20 -4.41 -28.66 -28.66
N SER A 21 -3.11 -28.95 -28.72
CA SER A 21 -2.08 -28.29 -29.56
C SER A 21 -2.11 -26.75 -29.69
N ASP A 22 -1.53 -26.06 -28.71
CA ASP A 22 -0.24 -25.35 -28.88
C ASP A 22 0.06 -24.50 -27.63
N GLY A 23 1.30 -24.56 -27.13
CA GLY A 23 1.76 -23.77 -25.97
C GLY A 23 1.75 -24.51 -24.63
N ASP A 24 2.48 -25.62 -24.52
CA ASP A 24 2.90 -26.14 -23.21
C ASP A 24 3.73 -25.06 -22.49
N TRP A 25 3.24 -24.58 -21.33
CA TRP A 25 4.06 -23.84 -20.37
C TRP A 25 4.93 -24.81 -19.56
N ASN A 26 5.75 -25.61 -20.26
CA ASN A 26 6.84 -26.36 -19.67
C ASN A 26 8.09 -25.48 -19.75
N TYR A 27 8.40 -24.78 -18.66
CA TYR A 27 9.66 -24.04 -18.53
C TYR A 27 10.80 -25.01 -18.17
N ASP A 28 11.30 -25.74 -19.17
CA ASP A 28 12.41 -26.67 -19.02
C ASP A 28 13.71 -25.88 -18.77
N ASP A 29 14.20 -25.88 -17.52
CA ASP A 29 15.38 -25.13 -17.10
C ASP A 29 16.48 -26.03 -16.53
N THR A 30 17.09 -26.84 -17.41
CA THR A 30 18.36 -27.51 -17.11
C THR A 30 19.58 -26.57 -17.19
N GLY A 31 19.38 -25.26 -17.32
CA GLY A 31 20.43 -24.25 -17.46
C GLY A 31 20.67 -23.49 -16.16
N GLY A 32 21.68 -23.90 -15.39
CA GLY A 32 22.08 -23.20 -14.17
C GLY A 32 22.44 -21.73 -14.43
N GLY A 33 21.50 -20.82 -14.16
CA GLY A 33 21.65 -19.39 -14.38
C GLY A 33 22.48 -18.73 -13.28
N SER A 34 23.77 -18.48 -13.57
CA SER A 34 24.66 -17.72 -12.68
C SER A 34 24.30 -16.23 -12.56
N ASN A 35 23.37 -15.76 -13.38
CA ASN A 35 22.98 -14.37 -13.50
C ASN A 35 21.47 -14.32 -13.26
N SER A 36 21.02 -13.94 -12.06
CA SER A 36 19.62 -13.72 -11.74
C SER A 36 19.48 -12.36 -11.10
N ASN A 37 18.43 -11.62 -11.45
CA ASN A 37 18.05 -10.45 -10.67
C ASN A 37 17.29 -10.84 -9.40
N TRP A 38 16.83 -12.09 -9.24
CA TRP A 38 16.22 -12.59 -8.00
C TRP A 38 17.22 -13.40 -7.18
N VAL A 39 17.33 -13.08 -5.90
CA VAL A 39 18.13 -13.85 -4.93
C VAL A 39 17.33 -14.20 -3.67
N ASP A 40 17.79 -15.26 -3.00
CA ASP A 40 17.35 -15.60 -1.64
C ASP A 40 18.01 -14.71 -0.58
N ALA A 41 17.66 -14.95 0.69
CA ALA A 41 18.22 -14.26 1.85
C ALA A 41 19.76 -14.43 2.03
N SER A 42 20.41 -15.34 1.28
CA SER A 42 21.87 -15.50 1.27
C SER A 42 22.57 -14.74 0.13
N GLY A 43 21.81 -14.14 -0.78
CA GLY A 43 22.33 -13.54 -2.02
C GLY A 43 22.56 -14.55 -3.15
N SER A 44 22.03 -15.78 -3.03
CA SER A 44 22.15 -16.81 -4.08
C SER A 44 21.07 -16.63 -5.14
N ALA A 45 21.47 -16.66 -6.41
CA ALA A 45 20.57 -16.57 -7.57
C ALA A 45 19.51 -17.68 -7.58
N VAL A 46 18.22 -17.31 -7.58
CA VAL A 46 17.09 -18.26 -7.50
C VAL A 46 16.23 -18.37 -8.76
N ALA A 47 16.30 -17.42 -9.70
CA ALA A 47 15.52 -17.42 -10.94
C ALA A 47 16.40 -17.20 -12.20
N LYS A 48 15.81 -17.03 -13.38
CA LYS A 48 16.47 -16.30 -14.49
C LYS A 48 16.18 -14.80 -14.40
N PRO A 49 16.93 -13.93 -15.09
CA PRO A 49 16.61 -12.50 -15.16
C PRO A 49 15.22 -12.30 -15.76
N VAL A 50 14.38 -11.56 -15.05
CA VAL A 50 13.07 -11.12 -15.56
C VAL A 50 13.24 -9.85 -16.41
N THR A 51 12.57 -9.81 -17.55
CA THR A 51 12.67 -8.77 -18.58
C THR A 51 11.28 -8.23 -18.97
N GLY A 52 11.24 -7.11 -19.71
CA GLY A 52 10.05 -6.28 -19.98
C GLY A 52 8.84 -6.93 -20.67
N THR A 53 8.85 -8.23 -20.94
CA THR A 53 7.71 -8.98 -21.49
C THR A 53 7.23 -10.12 -20.59
N ASP A 54 7.90 -10.36 -19.47
CA ASP A 54 7.68 -11.54 -18.66
C ASP A 54 6.50 -11.37 -17.69
N LYS A 55 5.95 -12.52 -17.25
CA LYS A 55 4.99 -12.60 -16.14
C LYS A 55 5.69 -13.26 -14.96
N VAL A 56 5.55 -12.67 -13.78
CA VAL A 56 6.17 -13.21 -12.56
C VAL A 56 5.13 -13.96 -11.74
N PHE A 57 5.33 -15.28 -11.60
CA PHE A 57 4.56 -16.15 -10.71
C PHE A 57 5.46 -16.61 -9.55
N LEU A 58 5.28 -16.02 -8.37
CA LEU A 58 6.14 -16.34 -7.22
C LEU A 58 5.85 -17.71 -6.59
N THR A 59 4.81 -18.39 -7.04
CA THR A 59 4.50 -19.79 -6.69
C THR A 59 5.55 -20.75 -7.27
N GLU A 60 5.99 -20.53 -8.51
CA GLU A 60 6.93 -21.43 -9.21
C GLU A 60 8.35 -21.32 -8.64
N LEU A 61 8.67 -20.18 -8.06
CA LEU A 61 9.94 -19.94 -7.38
C LEU A 61 10.05 -20.70 -6.05
N ALA A 62 8.91 -20.99 -5.40
CA ALA A 62 8.87 -21.81 -4.19
C ALA A 62 9.12 -23.30 -4.46
N ASP A 63 8.77 -23.78 -5.65
CA ASP A 63 8.84 -25.21 -6.04
C ASP A 63 10.17 -25.60 -6.74
N ARG A 64 11.22 -24.76 -6.68
CA ARG A 64 12.56 -25.06 -7.23
C ARG A 64 13.33 -26.12 -6.40
N VAL A 65 12.84 -27.36 -6.42
CA VAL A 65 13.57 -28.57 -6.01
C VAL A 65 13.80 -29.46 -7.23
N PRO A 66 15.01 -30.03 -7.45
CA PRO A 66 15.26 -30.94 -8.56
C PRO A 66 14.28 -32.12 -8.61
N SER A 67 13.81 -32.46 -9.81
CA SER A 67 12.75 -33.44 -10.11
C SER A 67 13.03 -34.90 -9.73
N THR A 68 14.11 -35.17 -9.00
CA THR A 68 14.54 -36.50 -8.56
C THR A 68 14.12 -36.88 -7.14
N TYR A 69 13.49 -35.98 -6.37
CA TYR A 69 12.96 -36.28 -5.04
C TYR A 69 11.42 -36.26 -4.99
N SER A 70 10.85 -37.43 -4.69
CA SER A 70 9.41 -37.67 -4.70
C SER A 70 8.68 -37.07 -3.48
N ASN A 71 7.65 -36.25 -3.72
CA ASN A 71 6.49 -36.02 -2.84
C ASN A 71 6.76 -35.78 -1.34
N SER A 72 7.87 -35.12 -0.99
CA SER A 72 8.02 -34.48 0.31
C SER A 72 7.73 -33.00 0.16
N SER A 73 6.54 -32.58 0.60
CA SER A 73 6.21 -31.16 0.80
C SER A 73 7.15 -30.59 1.86
N TYR A 74 8.24 -29.96 1.43
CA TYR A 74 9.01 -29.10 2.31
C TYR A 74 8.19 -27.83 2.52
N PRO A 75 7.75 -27.51 3.75
CA PRO A 75 7.21 -26.19 4.00
C PRO A 75 8.32 -25.19 3.70
N HIS A 76 8.01 -24.13 2.97
CA HIS A 76 8.77 -22.90 3.10
C HIS A 76 8.83 -22.59 4.59
N THR A 77 10.03 -22.59 5.17
CA THR A 77 10.19 -22.17 6.55
C THR A 77 9.76 -20.71 6.63
N ALA A 78 8.70 -20.45 7.39
CA ALA A 78 8.13 -19.11 7.57
C ALA A 78 9.25 -18.08 7.85
N GLY A 79 9.23 -16.96 7.14
CA GLY A 79 10.31 -15.95 7.18
C GLY A 79 11.40 -16.08 6.11
N GLY A 80 11.15 -16.75 4.98
CA GLY A 80 12.02 -16.62 3.80
C GLY A 80 11.85 -15.25 3.10
N HIS A 81 12.95 -14.57 2.79
CA HIS A 81 12.93 -13.28 2.08
C HIS A 81 13.23 -13.49 0.60
N TRP A 82 12.50 -12.78 -0.27
CA TRP A 82 12.75 -12.76 -1.71
C TRP A 82 13.04 -11.32 -2.11
N CYS A 83 14.23 -11.07 -2.65
CA CYS A 83 14.62 -9.74 -3.08
C CYS A 83 15.15 -9.73 -4.51
N ILE A 84 14.81 -8.67 -5.22
CA ILE A 84 15.48 -8.37 -6.49
C ILE A 84 16.79 -7.66 -6.13
N THR A 85 17.92 -8.34 -6.33
CA THR A 85 19.25 -7.72 -6.35
C THR A 85 19.68 -7.54 -7.79
N ASP A 86 19.62 -6.31 -8.27
CA ASP A 86 20.66 -5.81 -9.16
C ASP A 86 20.59 -4.28 -9.26
N ASN A 87 21.60 -3.67 -9.88
CA ASN A 87 21.53 -2.29 -10.34
C ASN A 87 20.51 -2.16 -11.50
N LEU A 88 19.21 -2.21 -11.17
CA LEU A 88 18.19 -1.55 -11.98
C LEU A 88 18.46 -0.04 -11.89
N ASP A 89 19.28 0.45 -12.81
CA ASP A 89 19.66 1.85 -12.90
C ASP A 89 18.43 2.65 -13.37
N GLN A 90 17.59 3.03 -12.41
CA GLN A 90 16.45 3.96 -12.54
C GLN A 90 15.33 3.54 -13.50
N SER A 91 15.24 2.25 -13.86
CA SER A 91 14.11 1.69 -14.61
C SER A 91 13.31 0.75 -13.71
N ALA A 92 12.01 0.97 -13.63
CA ALA A 92 11.09 0.07 -12.95
C ALA A 92 11.10 -1.31 -13.62
N LEU A 93 10.67 -2.35 -12.89
CA LEU A 93 10.44 -3.65 -13.51
C LEU A 93 9.15 -3.59 -14.33
N ASP A 94 9.27 -3.31 -15.63
CA ASP A 94 8.17 -3.39 -16.60
C ASP A 94 7.73 -4.87 -16.74
N LEU A 95 6.44 -5.16 -16.52
CA LEU A 95 5.88 -6.52 -16.49
C LEU A 95 4.60 -6.66 -17.31
N ASN A 96 4.33 -7.88 -17.78
CA ASN A 96 3.03 -8.29 -18.34
C ASN A 96 2.11 -8.94 -17.28
N GLY A 97 2.30 -8.60 -16.01
CA GLY A 97 1.52 -9.09 -14.86
C GLY A 97 2.39 -9.67 -13.74
N PHE A 98 1.89 -9.55 -12.50
CA PHE A 98 2.59 -9.95 -11.28
C PHE A 98 1.63 -10.70 -10.35
N PHE A 99 1.97 -11.95 -10.03
CA PHE A 99 1.09 -12.88 -9.32
C PHE A 99 1.80 -13.50 -8.11
N VAL A 100 1.19 -13.34 -6.94
CA VAL A 100 1.63 -13.96 -5.68
C VAL A 100 0.51 -14.83 -5.12
N SER A 101 0.84 -16.07 -4.74
CA SER A 101 -0.10 -17.10 -4.31
C SER A 101 -0.25 -17.23 -2.79
N ALA A 102 -1.46 -17.66 -2.37
CA ALA A 102 -2.01 -17.56 -1.01
C ALA A 102 -1.10 -17.98 0.16
N ASN A 103 -0.14 -18.87 -0.10
CA ASN A 103 0.73 -19.48 0.91
C ASN A 103 2.09 -18.77 1.07
N TYR A 104 2.34 -17.66 0.37
CA TYR A 104 3.56 -16.88 0.59
C TYR A 104 3.49 -16.16 1.95
N GLU A 105 4.50 -16.35 2.79
CA GLU A 105 4.65 -15.72 4.12
C GLU A 105 5.95 -14.89 4.26
N GLY A 106 6.56 -14.53 3.13
CA GLY A 106 7.84 -13.83 3.08
C GLY A 106 7.73 -12.31 3.00
N HIS A 107 8.86 -11.67 2.70
CA HIS A 107 8.96 -10.25 2.40
C HIS A 107 9.38 -10.02 0.95
N ILE A 108 8.75 -9.04 0.28
CA ILE A 108 9.16 -8.54 -1.04
C ILE A 108 9.45 -7.04 -0.98
N TYR A 109 10.64 -6.69 -1.49
CA TYR A 109 11.17 -5.34 -1.57
C TYR A 109 12.27 -5.29 -2.65
N GLY A 110 12.54 -4.09 -3.17
CA GLY A 110 13.74 -3.82 -3.95
C GLY A 110 14.96 -3.71 -3.04
N LEU A 111 16.16 -3.95 -3.59
CA LEU A 111 17.41 -3.70 -2.90
C LEU A 111 18.24 -2.65 -3.64
N LYS A 112 18.77 -1.68 -2.88
CA LYS A 112 19.62 -0.63 -3.40
C LYS A 112 20.98 -0.67 -2.72
N THR A 113 21.98 -1.18 -3.43
CA THR A 113 23.33 -1.37 -2.92
C THR A 113 24.26 -0.25 -3.35
N ARG A 114 25.17 0.17 -2.47
CA ARG A 114 26.31 1.05 -2.79
C ARG A 114 27.57 0.63 -2.05
N SER A 115 28.73 0.93 -2.62
CA SER A 115 30.00 0.89 -1.88
C SER A 115 30.00 1.91 -0.75
N LEU A 116 30.65 1.59 0.37
CA LEU A 116 30.92 2.54 1.44
C LEU A 116 31.84 3.68 0.95
N LEU A 117 31.55 4.93 1.35
CA LEU A 117 32.37 6.08 0.95
C LEU A 117 33.57 6.30 1.84
N ALA A 118 33.40 6.07 3.14
CA ALA A 118 34.48 6.25 4.08
C ALA A 118 35.51 5.16 3.86
N LYS A 119 36.80 5.51 3.84
CA LYS A 119 37.87 4.51 3.88
C LYS A 119 37.97 3.78 5.24
N ALA A 120 37.16 4.14 6.24
CA ALA A 120 37.19 3.54 7.56
C ALA A 120 35.91 3.85 8.37
N ALA A 121 35.64 3.02 9.37
CA ALA A 121 34.70 3.33 10.45
C ALA A 121 35.16 4.56 11.26
N GLN A 122 34.22 5.33 11.85
CA GLN A 122 34.52 6.48 12.71
C GLN A 122 34.03 6.24 14.14
N ASP A 123 34.93 6.26 15.12
CA ASP A 123 34.57 6.30 16.54
C ASP A 123 33.86 7.64 16.85
N GLN A 124 32.76 7.59 17.59
CA GLN A 124 32.07 8.78 18.14
C GLN A 124 32.18 8.84 19.67
N GLY A 125 32.91 7.91 20.28
CA GLY A 125 32.94 7.70 21.72
C GLY A 125 31.68 6.99 22.24
N GLY A 126 31.69 6.61 23.51
CA GLY A 126 30.51 6.03 24.19
C GLY A 126 30.03 4.67 23.66
N GLY A 127 30.84 3.97 22.86
CA GLY A 127 30.42 2.72 22.19
C GLY A 127 29.51 2.96 20.99
N ILE A 128 29.73 4.07 20.28
CA ILE A 128 29.01 4.45 19.06
C ILE A 128 30.00 4.52 17.90
N VAL A 129 29.71 3.79 16.84
CA VAL A 129 30.45 3.82 15.58
C VAL A 129 29.57 4.43 14.49
N ARG A 130 30.16 5.34 13.72
CA ARG A 130 29.56 5.99 12.56
C ARG A 130 30.18 5.45 11.28
N ILE A 131 29.34 5.03 10.34
CA ILE A 131 29.74 4.68 8.97
C ILE A 131 29.04 5.62 7.99
N ARG A 132 29.83 6.29 7.14
CA ARG A 132 29.33 7.25 6.12
C ARG A 132 29.17 6.59 4.76
N HIS A 133 28.12 6.96 4.05
CA HIS A 133 27.81 6.51 2.69
C HIS A 133 27.56 7.71 1.75
N SER A 134 27.50 7.47 0.44
CA SER A 134 27.26 8.52 -0.57
C SER A 134 25.78 8.85 -0.71
N GLY A 135 25.45 10.12 -0.52
CA GLY A 135 24.15 10.71 -0.90
C GLY A 135 22.94 10.18 -0.13
N ALA A 136 21.77 10.60 -0.57
CA ALA A 136 20.47 10.33 0.05
C ALA A 136 19.93 8.91 -0.22
N LEU A 137 20.79 7.88 -0.13
CA LEU A 137 20.39 6.48 -0.40
C LEU A 137 19.37 5.94 0.61
N LEU A 138 19.37 6.52 1.81
CA LEU A 138 18.69 6.03 2.99
C LEU A 138 18.06 7.21 3.71
N ALA A 139 16.77 7.10 4.03
CA ALA A 139 16.08 8.04 4.89
C ALA A 139 16.38 7.73 6.36
N VAL A 140 16.17 8.73 7.22
CA VAL A 140 16.33 8.57 8.67
C VAL A 140 15.24 7.64 9.18
N GLY A 141 15.64 6.56 9.84
CA GLY A 141 14.74 5.57 10.43
C GLY A 141 14.69 4.24 9.67
N ASP A 142 15.19 4.20 8.42
CA ASP A 142 15.29 3.00 7.59
C ASP A 142 16.25 1.96 8.17
N TYR A 143 16.16 0.73 7.66
CA TYR A 143 17.10 -0.35 7.94
C TYR A 143 18.02 -0.59 6.73
N SER A 144 19.30 -0.79 6.99
CA SER A 144 20.30 -1.15 6.00
C SER A 144 21.16 -2.32 6.48
N THR A 145 21.59 -3.16 5.54
CA THR A 145 22.54 -4.24 5.80
C THR A 145 23.93 -3.81 5.35
N ILE A 146 24.92 -3.98 6.21
CA ILE A 146 26.34 -3.84 5.86
C ILE A 146 26.89 -5.25 5.59
N GLY A 147 27.63 -5.37 4.49
CA GLY A 147 28.35 -6.59 4.10
C GLY A 147 29.77 -6.27 3.60
N GLY A 148 30.62 -7.29 3.59
CA GLY A 148 32.05 -7.20 3.21
C GLY A 148 32.98 -7.02 4.42
N THR A 149 32.58 -6.14 5.35
CA THR A 149 33.40 -5.73 6.50
C THR A 149 33.78 -6.89 7.45
N VAL A 150 34.81 -6.70 8.27
CA VAL A 150 35.22 -7.65 9.31
C VAL A 150 34.43 -7.45 10.61
N SER A 151 34.24 -6.20 11.04
CA SER A 151 33.73 -5.88 12.39
C SER A 151 32.29 -5.36 12.43
N TYR A 152 31.71 -5.03 11.27
CA TYR A 152 30.47 -4.25 11.19
C TYR A 152 29.39 -4.86 10.30
N ASN A 153 29.48 -6.17 9.99
CA ASN A 153 28.42 -6.85 9.25
C ASN A 153 27.14 -6.98 10.08
N GLY A 154 25.99 -6.83 9.42
CA GLY A 154 24.69 -6.98 10.04
C GLY A 154 23.67 -5.95 9.56
N GLU A 155 22.49 -5.97 10.17
CA GLU A 155 21.41 -5.02 9.90
C GLU A 155 21.40 -3.90 10.96
N PHE A 156 21.35 -2.66 10.50
CA PHE A 156 21.44 -1.47 11.34
C PHE A 156 20.41 -0.43 10.93
N ARG A 157 20.03 0.42 11.89
CA ARG A 157 19.07 1.49 11.65
C ARG A 157 19.78 2.81 11.34
N VAL A 158 19.33 3.47 10.28
CA VAL A 158 19.83 4.76 9.82
C VAL A 158 19.33 5.87 10.74
N GLN A 159 20.21 6.81 11.10
CA GLN A 159 19.86 7.90 12.00
C GLN A 159 20.16 9.28 11.39
N ALA A 160 19.42 10.29 11.86
CA ALA A 160 19.68 11.67 11.50
C ALA A 160 21.07 12.07 11.99
N ALA A 161 21.82 12.73 11.11
CA ALA A 161 23.08 13.29 11.52
C ALA A 161 22.85 14.49 12.45
N ALA A 162 23.28 14.36 13.70
CA ALA A 162 22.88 15.29 14.75
C ALA A 162 23.33 16.74 14.53
N ASN A 163 24.41 17.01 13.77
CA ASN A 163 25.03 18.34 13.71
C ASN A 163 25.83 18.72 12.43
N ASP A 164 25.90 17.92 11.35
CA ASP A 164 26.78 18.23 10.19
C ASP A 164 26.08 18.38 8.81
N GLY A 165 24.75 18.32 8.77
CA GLY A 165 23.92 18.98 7.75
C GLY A 165 23.97 18.46 6.30
N THR A 166 24.82 17.48 5.96
CA THR A 166 24.96 16.97 4.58
C THR A 166 25.12 15.44 4.45
N ASP A 167 25.60 14.74 5.48
CA ASP A 167 25.94 13.31 5.41
C ASP A 167 25.05 12.45 6.34
N ASN A 168 24.11 11.68 5.77
CA ASN A 168 23.44 10.60 6.52
C ASN A 168 24.46 9.53 6.96
N TYR A 169 24.17 8.84 8.06
CA TYR A 169 25.03 7.78 8.57
C TYR A 169 24.29 6.64 9.26
N ILE A 170 24.95 5.49 9.30
CA ILE A 170 24.53 4.33 10.07
C ILE A 170 25.04 4.47 11.51
N HIS A 171 24.14 4.42 12.48
CA HIS A 171 24.50 4.44 13.91
C HIS A 171 24.63 2.99 14.39
N ILE A 172 25.86 2.57 14.66
CA ILE A 172 26.15 1.24 15.21
C ILE A 172 26.50 1.37 16.69
N LYS A 173 25.77 0.68 17.55
CA LYS A 173 26.09 0.60 18.99
C LYS A 173 26.99 -0.60 19.25
N ALA A 174 28.30 -0.40 19.04
CA ALA A 174 29.33 -1.42 19.19
C ALA A 174 30.63 -0.82 19.77
N THR A 175 31.51 -1.68 20.27
CA THR A 175 32.90 -1.28 20.55
C THR A 175 33.56 -0.89 19.24
N TYR A 176 34.18 0.30 19.19
CA TYR A 176 34.93 0.72 18.01
C TYR A 176 36.13 -0.19 17.76
N VAL A 177 36.15 -0.78 16.57
CA VAL A 177 37.31 -1.44 15.96
C VAL A 177 37.78 -0.57 14.80
N ALA A 178 39.07 -0.22 14.80
CA ALA A 178 39.67 0.48 13.67
C ALA A 178 39.78 -0.48 12.49
N GLU A 179 39.04 -0.19 11.43
CA GLU A 179 38.97 -1.01 10.22
C GLU A 179 38.97 -0.09 9.00
N THR A 180 39.71 -0.48 7.96
CA THR A 180 39.69 0.18 6.65
C THR A 180 38.68 -0.55 5.78
N PHE A 181 37.77 0.19 5.15
CA PHE A 181 36.80 -0.43 4.25
C PHE A 181 37.39 -0.62 2.85
N GLU A 182 37.20 -1.81 2.30
CA GLU A 182 37.61 -2.18 0.94
C GLU A 182 36.59 -1.70 -0.09
N THR A 183 36.94 -1.72 -1.38
CA THR A 183 36.08 -1.16 -2.44
C THR A 183 34.78 -1.94 -2.69
N ASP A 184 34.74 -3.20 -2.27
CA ASP A 184 33.62 -4.13 -2.31
C ASP A 184 32.81 -4.17 -0.99
N ASP A 185 33.21 -3.41 0.03
CA ASP A 185 32.37 -3.21 1.22
C ASP A 185 31.13 -2.40 0.86
N THR A 186 29.96 -2.96 1.18
CA THR A 186 28.68 -2.44 0.71
C THR A 186 27.71 -2.13 1.83
N ILE A 187 26.89 -1.13 1.55
CA ILE A 187 25.65 -0.82 2.26
C ILE A 187 24.49 -1.14 1.33
N THR A 188 23.57 -1.97 1.79
CA THR A 188 22.38 -2.40 1.04
C THR A 188 21.14 -1.92 1.77
N ALA A 189 20.35 -1.08 1.11
CA ALA A 189 19.07 -0.56 1.58
C ALA A 189 17.92 -1.44 1.08
N ARG A 190 16.91 -1.68 1.93
CA ARG A 190 15.61 -2.15 1.45
C ARG A 190 14.80 -0.96 0.96
N THR A 191 14.27 -1.03 -0.25
CA THR A 191 13.38 -0.03 -0.85
C THR A 191 12.06 -0.69 -1.25
N PRO A 192 10.98 0.06 -1.51
CA PRO A 192 9.88 -0.48 -2.28
C PRO A 192 10.38 -1.16 -3.56
N LEU A 193 9.75 -2.26 -3.95
CA LEU A 193 9.96 -2.86 -5.26
C LEU A 193 9.25 -1.99 -6.30
N GLN A 194 10.03 -1.30 -7.14
CA GLN A 194 9.48 -0.50 -8.23
C GLN A 194 9.03 -1.42 -9.38
N VAL A 195 7.75 -1.37 -9.69
CA VAL A 195 7.13 -2.14 -10.78
C VAL A 195 6.31 -1.21 -11.68
N SER A 196 6.21 -1.59 -12.94
CA SER A 196 5.22 -1.04 -13.86
C SER A 196 4.58 -2.22 -14.60
N ILE A 197 3.27 -2.20 -14.83
CA ILE A 197 2.55 -3.31 -15.46
C ILE A 197 1.82 -2.76 -16.68
N ALA A 198 1.94 -3.42 -17.83
CA ALA A 198 1.24 -2.96 -19.04
C ALA A 198 -0.29 -2.89 -18.84
N ASP A 199 -0.92 -1.83 -19.37
CA ASP A 199 -2.32 -1.40 -19.21
C ASP A 199 -3.42 -2.49 -19.38
N THR A 200 -3.05 -3.70 -19.80
CA THR A 200 -3.93 -4.84 -20.08
C THR A 200 -3.86 -5.98 -19.06
N TYR A 201 -3.11 -5.84 -17.96
CA TYR A 201 -2.88 -6.92 -16.99
C TYR A 201 -3.02 -6.48 -15.53
N ASP A 202 -3.50 -7.41 -14.71
CA ASP A 202 -3.70 -7.18 -13.28
C ASP A 202 -2.42 -7.47 -12.45
N MET A 203 -2.29 -6.81 -11.31
CA MET A 203 -1.45 -7.26 -10.19
C MET A 203 -2.33 -8.04 -9.21
N ILE A 204 -1.99 -9.29 -8.91
CA ILE A 204 -2.74 -10.10 -7.94
C ILE A 204 -1.81 -10.54 -6.81
N ILE A 205 -2.14 -10.09 -5.60
CA ILE A 205 -1.45 -10.45 -4.37
C ILE A 205 -2.43 -11.20 -3.49
N GLU A 206 -2.48 -12.52 -3.69
CA GLU A 206 -3.14 -13.43 -2.77
C GLU A 206 -2.07 -13.93 -1.80
N SER A 207 -1.90 -13.37 -0.61
CA SER A 207 -0.80 -13.82 0.28
C SER A 207 -0.90 -13.23 1.69
N ASN A 208 -0.42 -13.97 2.69
CA ASN A 208 -0.28 -13.51 4.08
C ASN A 208 1.10 -12.88 4.39
N GLY A 209 1.98 -12.73 3.39
CA GLY A 209 3.28 -12.10 3.50
C GLY A 209 3.22 -10.58 3.64
N THR A 210 4.40 -9.96 3.57
CA THR A 210 4.55 -8.49 3.63
C THR A 210 5.19 -7.95 2.35
N PHE A 211 4.52 -6.99 1.72
CA PHE A 211 4.90 -6.45 0.41
C PHE A 211 5.07 -4.94 0.50
N TYR A 212 6.18 -4.45 -0.06
CA TYR A 212 6.42 -3.02 -0.27
C TYR A 212 6.61 -2.80 -1.77
N ILE A 213 5.60 -2.22 -2.42
CA ILE A 213 5.58 -2.05 -3.89
C ILE A 213 5.38 -0.57 -4.21
N GLU A 214 6.09 -0.08 -5.21
CA GLU A 214 5.98 1.28 -5.70
C GLU A 214 5.65 1.24 -7.18
N CYS A 215 4.64 2.01 -7.61
CA CYS A 215 4.41 2.22 -9.03
C CYS A 215 5.57 3.08 -9.57
N GLY A 216 6.27 2.53 -10.57
CA GLY A 216 7.39 3.18 -11.24
C GLY A 216 6.97 4.37 -12.11
N SER A 217 7.92 5.25 -12.42
CA SER A 217 7.69 6.49 -13.17
C SER A 217 7.58 6.34 -14.70
N THR A 218 7.72 5.13 -15.24
CA THR A 218 7.43 4.80 -16.65
C THR A 218 5.93 4.58 -16.84
N THR A 219 5.36 5.20 -17.88
CA THR A 219 4.07 4.72 -18.45
C THR A 219 4.35 3.32 -18.99
N PRO A 220 3.73 2.26 -18.45
CA PRO A 220 2.28 2.12 -18.17
C PRO A 220 1.77 2.36 -16.74
N ASN A 221 0.44 2.42 -16.63
CA ASN A 221 -0.34 2.49 -15.39
C ASN A 221 -0.53 1.09 -14.79
N ILE A 222 -0.70 0.93 -13.47
CA ILE A 222 -1.13 -0.37 -12.91
C ILE A 222 -2.68 -0.43 -12.98
N PRO A 223 -3.30 -1.24 -13.87
CA PRO A 223 -4.73 -1.12 -14.20
C PRO A 223 -5.65 -1.58 -13.08
N GLU A 224 -5.37 -2.77 -12.54
CA GLU A 224 -6.06 -3.30 -11.37
C GLU A 224 -5.04 -3.95 -10.42
N LEU A 225 -5.05 -3.53 -9.16
CA LEU A 225 -4.39 -4.21 -8.04
C LEU A 225 -5.43 -4.97 -7.22
N ILE A 226 -5.36 -6.29 -7.22
CA ILE A 226 -6.19 -7.17 -6.39
C ILE A 226 -5.39 -7.63 -5.17
N PHE A 227 -5.83 -7.23 -3.97
CA PHE A 227 -5.28 -7.68 -2.70
C PHE A 227 -6.24 -8.65 -1.99
N ASN A 228 -5.83 -9.92 -1.91
CA ASN A 228 -6.62 -11.01 -1.34
C ASN A 228 -5.86 -11.71 -0.20
N SER A 229 -5.87 -11.13 0.98
CA SER A 229 -5.10 -11.63 2.13
C SER A 229 -5.99 -12.00 3.30
N THR A 230 -5.54 -12.91 4.19
CA THR A 230 -6.20 -13.10 5.49
C THR A 230 -5.57 -12.21 6.55
N SER A 231 -4.23 -12.14 6.59
CA SER A 231 -3.46 -11.45 7.64
C SER A 231 -2.21 -10.69 7.16
N GLY A 232 -1.91 -10.72 5.87
CA GLY A 232 -0.74 -10.09 5.28
C GLY A 232 -0.82 -8.57 5.23
N LEU A 233 0.32 -7.96 4.90
CA LEU A 233 0.50 -6.51 4.81
C LEU A 233 0.93 -6.14 3.40
N LEU A 234 0.15 -5.30 2.72
CA LEU A 234 0.54 -4.66 1.47
C LEU A 234 0.72 -3.16 1.72
N HIS A 235 1.90 -2.65 1.40
CA HIS A 235 2.21 -1.22 1.37
C HIS A 235 2.46 -0.80 -0.08
N ILE A 236 1.69 0.18 -0.57
CA ILE A 236 1.86 0.74 -1.92
C ILE A 236 2.21 2.23 -1.89
N SER A 237 3.05 2.65 -2.84
CA SER A 237 3.37 4.05 -3.13
C SER A 237 3.40 4.33 -4.65
N SER A 238 3.60 5.59 -5.01
CA SER A 238 3.87 6.06 -6.38
C SER A 238 5.15 6.89 -6.38
N GLU A 239 6.09 6.63 -7.29
CA GLU A 239 7.33 7.42 -7.37
C GLU A 239 7.10 8.85 -7.90
N ALA A 240 6.11 9.02 -8.80
CA ALA A 240 5.86 10.27 -9.52
C ALA A 240 4.36 10.49 -9.79
N ALA A 241 3.98 11.72 -10.18
CA ALA A 241 2.60 12.09 -10.47
C ALA A 241 1.97 11.38 -11.68
N ASN A 242 2.78 10.71 -12.51
CA ASN A 242 2.33 9.91 -13.65
C ASN A 242 2.33 8.41 -13.34
N ALA A 243 2.77 7.99 -12.14
CA ALA A 243 2.82 6.60 -11.72
C ALA A 243 1.55 6.27 -10.94
N ASN A 244 0.47 5.90 -11.63
CA ASN A 244 -0.81 5.66 -10.97
C ASN A 244 -1.11 4.16 -10.74
N TRP A 245 -2.01 3.95 -9.79
CA TRP A 245 -2.78 2.72 -9.64
C TRP A 245 -4.20 3.05 -10.10
N ASP A 246 -4.71 2.51 -11.20
CA ASP A 246 -6.05 2.88 -11.66
C ASP A 246 -7.11 2.36 -10.66
N ASP A 247 -7.38 1.06 -10.64
CA ASP A 247 -8.28 0.44 -9.67
C ASP A 247 -7.52 -0.37 -8.61
N ILE A 248 -7.89 -0.19 -7.34
CA ILE A 248 -7.41 -1.03 -6.23
C ILE A 248 -8.61 -1.79 -5.66
N ARG A 249 -8.55 -3.12 -5.64
CA ARG A 249 -9.63 -3.99 -5.13
C ARG A 249 -9.13 -4.85 -3.97
N VAL A 250 -9.72 -4.66 -2.80
CA VAL A 250 -9.48 -5.48 -1.61
C VAL A 250 -10.61 -6.50 -1.46
N THR A 251 -10.29 -7.78 -1.64
CA THR A 251 -11.24 -8.89 -1.58
C THR A 251 -11.17 -9.64 -0.25
N GLY A 252 -9.97 -9.79 0.32
CA GLY A 252 -9.73 -10.45 1.60
C GLY A 252 -9.74 -9.51 2.81
N GLY A 253 -9.30 -10.02 3.96
CA GLY A 253 -8.93 -9.24 5.14
C GLY A 253 -7.55 -8.57 5.00
N GLY A 254 -6.60 -8.92 5.87
CA GLY A 254 -5.25 -8.34 5.87
C GLY A 254 -5.19 -6.83 6.16
N THR A 255 -4.04 -6.22 5.88
CA THR A 255 -3.82 -4.78 5.98
C THR A 255 -3.30 -4.21 4.67
N LEU A 256 -4.00 -3.22 4.11
CA LEU A 256 -3.51 -2.39 3.01
C LEU A 256 -3.11 -1.01 3.56
N THR A 257 -1.93 -0.54 3.22
CA THR A 257 -1.49 0.83 3.51
C THR A 257 -1.10 1.51 2.21
N ILE A 258 -1.82 2.56 1.86
CA ILE A 258 -1.52 3.44 0.72
C ILE A 258 -0.73 4.61 1.27
N ALA A 259 0.51 4.78 0.83
CA ALA A 259 1.39 5.85 1.28
C ALA A 259 0.80 7.23 0.98
N ARG A 260 1.28 8.27 1.67
CA ARG A 260 0.97 9.66 1.29
C ARG A 260 1.43 9.94 -0.15
N ASP A 261 0.84 10.95 -0.77
CA ASP A 261 1.20 11.41 -2.12
C ASP A 261 1.07 10.30 -3.21
N THR A 262 0.32 9.22 -2.95
CA THR A 262 0.10 8.12 -3.90
C THR A 262 -1.03 8.46 -4.88
N TYR A 263 -0.85 8.11 -6.15
CA TYR A 263 -1.79 8.45 -7.22
C TYR A 263 -2.68 7.24 -7.52
N PHE A 264 -3.99 7.35 -7.32
CA PHE A 264 -4.91 6.28 -7.69
C PHE A 264 -6.33 6.73 -8.07
N THR A 265 -7.01 6.01 -8.95
CA THR A 265 -8.35 6.40 -9.42
C THR A 265 -9.44 5.93 -8.44
N LYS A 266 -9.46 4.65 -8.06
CA LYS A 266 -10.52 4.10 -7.19
C LYS A 266 -10.03 3.05 -6.20
N LEU A 267 -10.58 3.07 -4.98
CA LEU A 267 -10.47 1.97 -4.01
C LEU A 267 -11.84 1.26 -3.86
N THR A 268 -11.86 -0.05 -4.07
CA THR A 268 -13.03 -0.91 -3.86
C THR A 268 -12.74 -1.97 -2.80
N THR A 269 -13.65 -2.16 -1.85
CA THR A 269 -13.62 -3.29 -0.91
C THR A 269 -14.83 -4.18 -1.17
N THR A 270 -14.69 -5.50 -1.09
CA THR A 270 -15.85 -6.40 -1.29
C THR A 270 -16.57 -6.72 0.03
N GLY A 271 -17.73 -7.37 -0.07
CA GLY A 271 -18.45 -7.91 1.09
C GLY A 271 -17.69 -9.00 1.86
N GLU A 272 -16.64 -9.58 1.26
CA GLU A 272 -15.77 -10.60 1.88
C GLU A 272 -14.62 -9.96 2.68
N ALA A 273 -14.33 -8.67 2.42
CA ALA A 273 -13.25 -7.91 3.06
C ALA A 273 -13.59 -7.39 4.47
N THR A 274 -14.39 -8.13 5.25
CA THR A 274 -14.90 -7.72 6.58
C THR A 274 -13.82 -7.47 7.61
N ALA A 275 -12.67 -8.14 7.46
CA ALA A 275 -11.53 -8.03 8.37
C ALA A 275 -10.42 -7.11 7.85
N ALA A 276 -10.57 -6.50 6.67
CA ALA A 276 -9.53 -5.67 6.09
C ALA A 276 -9.38 -4.36 6.87
N ILE A 277 -8.12 -4.01 7.14
CA ILE A 277 -7.72 -2.71 7.67
C ILE A 277 -7.05 -1.95 6.55
N ILE A 278 -7.63 -0.83 6.12
CA ILE A 278 -7.08 -0.01 5.04
C ILE A 278 -6.71 1.36 5.60
N ASN A 279 -5.47 1.79 5.37
CA ASN A 279 -4.97 3.10 5.77
C ASN A 279 -4.56 3.86 4.51
N VAL A 280 -5.32 4.90 4.15
CA VAL A 280 -5.00 5.80 3.05
C VAL A 280 -4.36 7.05 3.62
N GLY A 281 -3.11 7.30 3.22
CA GLY A 281 -2.31 8.44 3.65
C GLY A 281 -2.90 9.80 3.26
N LYS A 282 -2.12 10.85 3.49
CA LYS A 282 -2.47 12.23 3.14
C LYS A 282 -2.12 12.52 1.67
N ASP A 283 -2.80 13.48 1.06
CA ASP A 283 -2.53 14.02 -0.29
C ASP A 283 -2.54 12.96 -1.43
N CYS A 284 -3.21 11.83 -1.22
CA CYS A 284 -3.54 10.88 -2.29
C CYS A 284 -4.59 11.48 -3.22
N ILE A 285 -4.37 11.37 -4.53
CA ILE A 285 -5.19 12.02 -5.56
C ILE A 285 -5.33 11.14 -6.81
N GLY A 286 -6.38 11.39 -7.59
CA GLY A 286 -6.56 10.78 -8.90
C GLY A 286 -5.59 11.35 -9.95
N PRO A 287 -5.28 10.60 -11.01
CA PRO A 287 -4.28 10.97 -12.03
C PRO A 287 -4.58 12.30 -12.75
N SER A 288 -5.84 12.73 -12.81
CA SER A 288 -6.24 14.02 -13.41
C SER A 288 -6.23 15.21 -12.42
N SER A 289 -5.54 15.10 -11.29
CA SER A 289 -5.68 15.98 -10.09
C SER A 289 -7.10 16.03 -9.51
N ALA A 290 -7.95 15.08 -9.91
CA ALA A 290 -9.20 14.77 -9.22
C ALA A 290 -8.92 14.13 -7.85
N SER A 291 -9.96 13.92 -7.07
CA SER A 291 -9.91 13.02 -5.92
C SER A 291 -10.17 11.57 -6.34
N CYS A 292 -9.72 10.63 -5.53
CA CYS A 292 -10.00 9.21 -5.69
C CYS A 292 -11.44 8.88 -5.26
N ASP A 293 -12.03 7.82 -5.82
CA ASP A 293 -13.34 7.30 -5.41
C ASP A 293 -13.21 6.11 -4.44
N LEU A 294 -14.25 5.86 -3.63
CA LEU A 294 -14.27 4.81 -2.61
C LEU A 294 -15.59 4.03 -2.56
N ASP A 295 -15.52 2.73 -2.85
CA ASP A 295 -16.61 1.76 -2.65
C ASP A 295 -16.34 0.89 -1.41
N CYS A 296 -17.09 1.12 -0.32
CA CYS A 296 -16.89 0.48 0.98
C CYS A 296 -18.03 -0.48 1.36
N PHE A 297 -17.77 -1.80 1.28
CA PHE A 297 -18.79 -2.82 1.56
C PHE A 297 -18.67 -3.45 2.95
N ALA A 298 -17.47 -3.65 3.49
CA ALA A 298 -17.31 -4.39 4.74
C ALA A 298 -16.12 -4.00 5.63
N SER A 299 -15.13 -3.27 5.11
CA SER A 299 -13.82 -3.09 5.74
C SER A 299 -13.74 -1.95 6.78
N THR A 300 -12.64 -1.90 7.52
CA THR A 300 -12.27 -0.73 8.35
C THR A 300 -11.27 0.13 7.60
N ILE A 301 -11.62 1.39 7.31
CA ILE A 301 -10.83 2.29 6.47
C ILE A 301 -10.52 3.57 7.26
N THR A 302 -9.23 3.93 7.34
CA THR A 302 -8.77 5.26 7.77
C THR A 302 -8.34 6.04 6.53
N TRP A 303 -8.81 7.28 6.38
CA TRP A 303 -8.58 8.07 5.17
C TRP A 303 -8.31 9.54 5.50
N ASP A 304 -7.13 10.04 5.12
CA ASP A 304 -6.68 11.42 5.41
C ASP A 304 -6.46 12.28 4.13
N SER A 305 -7.06 11.89 3.00
CA SER A 305 -6.99 12.56 1.67
C SER A 305 -8.34 13.02 1.13
N LYS A 306 -8.37 13.80 0.03
CA LYS A 306 -9.62 14.20 -0.65
C LYS A 306 -10.34 12.98 -1.23
N ILE A 307 -11.68 12.95 -1.19
CA ILE A 307 -12.49 11.91 -1.82
C ILE A 307 -13.43 12.54 -2.86
N GLY A 308 -13.64 11.85 -3.98
CA GLY A 308 -14.65 12.17 -4.97
C GLY A 308 -15.99 11.68 -4.47
N ASP A 309 -16.39 10.53 -4.98
CA ASP A 309 -17.58 9.81 -4.56
C ASP A 309 -17.23 8.71 -3.53
N VAL A 310 -17.97 8.67 -2.43
CA VAL A 310 -18.02 7.53 -1.51
C VAL A 310 -19.34 6.79 -1.70
N GLU A 311 -19.29 5.49 -1.96
CA GLU A 311 -20.45 4.59 -1.82
C GLU A 311 -20.23 3.59 -0.68
N GLN A 312 -20.98 3.76 0.42
CA GLN A 312 -20.84 2.94 1.63
C GLN A 312 -22.03 1.98 1.82
N HIS A 313 -21.79 0.70 1.54
CA HIS A 313 -22.71 -0.42 1.77
C HIS A 313 -22.48 -1.11 3.13
N GLY A 314 -21.37 -0.82 3.82
CA GLY A 314 -21.10 -1.36 5.15
C GLY A 314 -19.78 -0.86 5.76
N GLY A 315 -19.12 -1.70 6.57
CA GLY A 315 -17.82 -1.39 7.17
C GLY A 315 -17.80 -0.19 8.13
N THR A 316 -16.60 0.31 8.41
CA THR A 316 -16.35 1.55 9.17
C THR A 316 -15.33 2.43 8.46
N ILE A 317 -15.72 3.66 8.10
CA ILE A 317 -14.82 4.70 7.58
C ILE A 317 -14.48 5.67 8.72
N THR A 318 -13.20 6.04 8.81
CA THR A 318 -12.69 7.06 9.72
C THR A 318 -11.91 8.08 8.91
N TYR A 319 -12.46 9.29 8.82
CA TYR A 319 -12.02 10.32 7.88
C TYR A 319 -11.37 11.50 8.59
N CYS A 320 -10.25 11.98 8.07
CA CYS A 320 -9.47 13.14 8.58
C CYS A 320 -9.12 13.06 10.07
N GLN A 321 -8.73 11.88 10.56
CA GLN A 321 -8.31 11.71 11.95
C GLN A 321 -6.94 12.33 12.22
N ASN A 322 -6.02 12.29 11.24
CA ASN A 322 -4.63 12.72 11.40
C ASN A 322 -4.32 14.02 10.64
N VAL A 323 -5.31 14.61 9.96
CA VAL A 323 -5.16 15.87 9.25
C VAL A 323 -5.11 17.06 10.22
N SER A 324 -4.16 17.97 10.01
CA SER A 324 -4.04 19.18 10.83
C SER A 324 -5.26 20.09 10.70
N THR A 325 -5.66 20.73 11.80
CA THR A 325 -6.93 21.47 11.93
C THR A 325 -7.11 22.66 10.96
N GLY A 326 -6.04 23.10 10.29
CA GLY A 326 -6.09 24.17 9.28
C GLY A 326 -6.56 23.71 7.89
N THR A 327 -6.23 22.48 7.48
CA THR A 327 -6.49 21.98 6.12
C THR A 327 -7.93 21.52 5.99
N THR A 328 -8.67 22.07 5.01
CA THR A 328 -9.97 21.49 4.63
C THR A 328 -9.71 20.31 3.72
N VAL A 329 -10.35 19.18 3.97
CA VAL A 329 -10.35 18.04 3.05
C VAL A 329 -11.78 17.79 2.57
N ASP A 330 -11.98 17.82 1.26
CA ASP A 330 -13.30 17.77 0.64
C ASP A 330 -13.72 16.32 0.34
N ILE A 331 -15.02 16.06 0.50
CA ILE A 331 -15.73 14.92 -0.06
C ILE A 331 -16.75 15.49 -1.04
N ASP A 332 -16.65 15.12 -2.31
CA ASP A 332 -17.54 15.67 -3.34
C ASP A 332 -18.95 15.06 -3.24
N LYS A 333 -19.06 13.75 -2.94
CA LYS A 333 -20.34 13.09 -2.70
C LYS A 333 -20.22 11.89 -1.75
N TRP A 334 -21.24 11.66 -0.91
CA TRP A 334 -21.33 10.46 -0.08
C TRP A 334 -22.73 9.83 -0.14
N LEU A 335 -22.80 8.60 -0.64
CA LEU A 335 -23.96 7.71 -0.59
C LEU A 335 -23.75 6.68 0.55
N ILE A 336 -24.66 6.60 1.52
CA ILE A 336 -24.54 5.63 2.63
C ILE A 336 -25.82 4.80 2.81
N TYR A 337 -25.69 3.49 2.59
CA TYR A 337 -26.77 2.51 2.77
C TYR A 337 -26.67 1.80 4.12
N ALA A 338 -25.45 1.49 4.59
CA ALA A 338 -25.22 0.93 5.92
C ALA A 338 -23.79 1.24 6.42
N GLY A 339 -23.38 0.60 7.52
CA GLY A 339 -22.05 0.81 8.11
C GLY A 339 -21.95 2.05 8.99
N LYS A 340 -20.72 2.49 9.23
CA LYS A 340 -20.38 3.62 10.11
C LYS A 340 -19.38 4.55 9.45
N ALA A 341 -19.54 5.87 9.65
CA ALA A 341 -18.55 6.88 9.30
C ALA A 341 -18.22 7.75 10.52
N ASN A 342 -16.94 7.98 10.80
CA ASN A 342 -16.48 8.89 11.83
C ASN A 342 -15.69 10.04 11.16
N LEU A 343 -16.20 11.26 11.21
CA LEU A 343 -15.64 12.39 10.47
C LEU A 343 -14.95 13.35 11.43
N TYR A 344 -13.62 13.40 11.38
CA TYR A 344 -12.75 14.22 12.24
C TYR A 344 -12.23 15.46 11.48
N GLY A 345 -11.28 16.19 12.07
CA GLY A 345 -10.58 17.29 11.40
C GLY A 345 -11.50 18.43 10.91
N LYS A 346 -11.14 19.04 9.79
CA LYS A 346 -11.89 20.10 9.10
C LYS A 346 -12.25 19.59 7.70
N PHE A 347 -13.54 19.55 7.36
CA PHE A 347 -13.99 18.98 6.08
C PHE A 347 -15.17 19.73 5.47
N SER A 348 -15.34 19.54 4.16
CA SER A 348 -16.54 19.90 3.42
C SER A 348 -17.15 18.66 2.78
N LEU A 349 -18.41 18.36 3.09
CA LEU A 349 -19.18 17.29 2.44
C LEU A 349 -20.18 17.97 1.49
N LYS A 350 -19.93 17.89 0.18
CA LYS A 350 -20.67 18.70 -0.81
C LYS A 350 -22.03 18.10 -1.13
N ASP A 351 -22.11 16.87 -1.64
CA ASP A 351 -23.39 16.16 -1.87
C ASP A 351 -23.55 14.97 -0.91
N TYR A 352 -24.80 14.66 -0.52
CA TYR A 352 -25.06 13.67 0.53
C TYR A 352 -26.42 12.99 0.38
N GLU A 353 -26.42 11.66 0.38
CA GLU A 353 -27.65 10.87 0.42
C GLU A 353 -27.53 9.64 1.34
N GLN A 354 -28.27 9.66 2.45
CA GLN A 354 -28.29 8.58 3.45
C GLN A 354 -29.59 7.77 3.40
N TRP A 355 -29.45 6.48 3.15
CA TRP A 355 -30.50 5.48 3.29
C TRP A 355 -30.40 4.71 4.62
N GLY A 356 -29.21 4.59 5.20
CA GLY A 356 -28.99 3.90 6.47
C GLY A 356 -27.63 4.17 7.12
N GLY A 357 -27.18 3.26 7.99
CA GLY A 357 -25.91 3.39 8.70
C GLY A 357 -25.86 4.52 9.74
N THR A 358 -24.65 4.88 10.19
CA THR A 358 -24.40 5.96 11.15
C THR A 358 -23.22 6.82 10.73
N ILE A 359 -23.44 8.10 10.48
CA ILE A 359 -22.36 9.10 10.38
C ILE A 359 -22.23 9.82 11.72
N THR A 360 -21.00 10.04 12.18
CA THR A 360 -20.71 10.81 13.41
C THR A 360 -19.62 11.85 13.14
N ALA A 361 -19.98 13.14 13.17
CA ALA A 361 -19.04 14.24 13.09
C ALA A 361 -18.41 14.52 14.47
N LYS A 362 -17.09 14.67 14.51
CA LYS A 362 -16.26 14.73 15.72
C LYS A 362 -15.18 15.80 15.61
N GLY A 363 -14.59 16.18 16.74
CA GLY A 363 -13.43 17.07 16.79
C GLY A 363 -13.74 18.54 16.50
N ASP A 364 -12.67 19.35 16.51
CA ASP A 364 -12.66 20.80 16.65
C ASP A 364 -12.56 21.60 15.33
N GLY A 365 -12.12 20.96 14.24
CA GLY A 365 -12.13 21.59 12.92
C GLY A 365 -13.55 21.93 12.43
N ALA A 366 -13.64 22.98 11.60
CA ALA A 366 -14.90 23.44 11.04
C ALA A 366 -15.48 22.43 10.03
N LYS A 367 -16.81 22.23 10.08
CA LYS A 367 -17.53 21.28 9.24
C LYS A 367 -18.54 22.02 8.35
N THR A 368 -18.46 21.80 7.05
CA THR A 368 -19.41 22.34 6.07
C THR A 368 -20.18 21.21 5.40
N ILE A 369 -21.50 21.29 5.41
CA ILE A 369 -22.42 20.29 4.82
C ILE A 369 -23.22 20.96 3.69
N GLY A 370 -23.24 20.35 2.52
CA GLY A 370 -23.89 20.88 1.32
C GLY A 370 -22.98 21.79 0.48
N SER A 371 -23.45 22.13 -0.71
CA SER A 371 -22.92 23.19 -1.58
C SER A 371 -24.07 23.95 -2.26
N ALA A 372 -23.76 25.00 -3.03
CA ALA A 372 -24.77 25.81 -3.72
C ALA A 372 -25.63 25.05 -4.75
N ALA A 373 -25.20 23.85 -5.17
CA ALA A 373 -25.79 23.08 -6.27
C ALA A 373 -26.32 21.71 -5.86
N THR A 374 -26.34 21.38 -4.56
CA THR A 374 -26.51 20.02 -4.03
C THR A 374 -27.54 19.97 -2.91
N SER A 375 -27.91 18.75 -2.51
CA SER A 375 -28.94 18.49 -1.53
C SER A 375 -28.45 17.53 -0.46
N TYR A 376 -28.59 17.90 0.80
CA TYR A 376 -28.60 16.95 1.89
C TYR A 376 -29.89 16.13 1.82
N LYS A 377 -29.80 14.82 1.60
CA LYS A 377 -30.94 13.89 1.66
C LYS A 377 -30.75 12.85 2.76
N GLN A 378 -31.74 12.71 3.63
CA GLN A 378 -31.75 11.66 4.63
C GLN A 378 -33.09 10.91 4.60
N HIS A 379 -33.04 9.68 4.10
CA HIS A 379 -34.19 8.75 4.06
C HIS A 379 -34.21 7.83 5.29
N GLY A 380 -33.07 7.64 5.96
CA GLY A 380 -32.94 6.78 7.13
C GLY A 380 -31.65 6.99 7.94
N GLY A 381 -31.23 5.96 8.68
CA GLY A 381 -29.96 5.95 9.43
C GLY A 381 -29.85 6.99 10.55
N THR A 382 -28.62 7.34 10.91
CA THR A 382 -28.31 8.40 11.88
C THR A 382 -27.22 9.32 11.32
N PHE A 383 -27.41 10.64 11.44
CA PHE A 383 -26.34 11.63 11.33
C PHE A 383 -26.17 12.34 12.67
N ASP A 384 -25.06 12.04 13.36
CA ASP A 384 -24.74 12.54 14.69
C ASP A 384 -23.64 13.60 14.67
N MET A 385 -24.02 14.86 14.86
CA MET A 385 -23.10 16.00 14.98
C MET A 385 -22.92 16.44 16.44
N SER A 386 -23.54 15.74 17.41
CA SER A 386 -23.50 16.11 18.85
C SER A 386 -22.10 16.00 19.48
N GLN A 387 -21.17 15.31 18.80
CA GLN A 387 -19.78 15.10 19.17
C GLN A 387 -18.80 16.07 18.48
N ALA A 388 -19.28 16.94 17.58
CA ALA A 388 -18.48 18.02 17.03
C ALA A 388 -18.24 19.10 18.11
N THR A 389 -16.97 19.47 18.31
CA THR A 389 -16.57 20.58 19.18
C THR A 389 -16.25 21.84 18.39
N GLY A 390 -16.03 21.71 17.07
CA GLY A 390 -15.84 22.80 16.12
C GLY A 390 -17.15 23.41 15.58
N PRO A 391 -17.06 24.50 14.81
CA PRO A 391 -18.20 25.04 14.08
C PRO A 391 -18.77 24.03 13.10
N VAL A 392 -20.11 23.89 13.08
CA VAL A 392 -20.83 23.10 12.08
C VAL A 392 -21.78 24.03 11.33
N SER A 393 -21.71 24.00 10.01
CA SER A 393 -22.47 24.89 9.12
C SER A 393 -23.06 24.11 7.95
N PHE A 394 -24.31 24.41 7.60
CA PHE A 394 -24.88 24.05 6.31
C PHE A 394 -24.56 25.17 5.31
N TYR A 395 -24.24 24.81 4.07
CA TYR A 395 -23.89 25.78 3.05
C TYR A 395 -25.10 26.63 2.64
N SER A 396 -24.88 27.93 2.41
CA SER A 396 -25.96 28.85 2.03
C SER A 396 -26.56 28.49 0.68
N GLY A 397 -27.85 28.15 0.65
CA GLY A 397 -28.55 27.67 -0.55
C GLY A 397 -28.55 26.15 -0.74
N ALA A 398 -27.92 25.37 0.15
CA ALA A 398 -28.08 23.91 0.15
C ALA A 398 -29.52 23.53 0.51
N SER A 399 -30.08 22.54 -0.19
CA SER A 399 -31.39 21.97 0.15
C SER A 399 -31.24 20.88 1.22
N ILE A 400 -32.20 20.78 2.16
CA ILE A 400 -32.25 19.75 3.20
C ILE A 400 -33.57 19.00 3.09
N ASP A 401 -33.50 17.74 2.66
CA ASP A 401 -34.63 16.81 2.49
C ASP A 401 -34.49 15.67 3.51
N HIS A 402 -35.17 15.80 4.66
CA HIS A 402 -35.15 14.82 5.73
C HIS A 402 -36.49 14.08 5.77
N LYS A 403 -36.50 12.83 5.28
CA LYS A 403 -37.66 11.93 5.17
C LYS A 403 -37.70 10.84 6.24
N GLY A 404 -36.58 10.57 6.90
CA GLY A 404 -36.51 9.60 8.00
C GLY A 404 -35.11 9.48 8.61
N GLY A 405 -35.02 8.74 9.71
CA GLY A 405 -33.78 8.57 10.49
C GLY A 405 -33.64 9.55 11.64
N ASP A 406 -32.45 9.57 12.25
CA ASP A 406 -32.07 10.48 13.33
C ASP A 406 -31.13 11.58 12.78
N LEU A 407 -31.44 12.85 13.05
CA LEU A 407 -30.49 13.96 12.93
C LEU A 407 -30.20 14.53 14.33
N LYS A 408 -28.96 14.40 14.81
CA LYS A 408 -28.55 14.91 16.13
C LYS A 408 -27.65 16.13 15.92
N PRO A 409 -28.18 17.37 16.01
CA PRO A 409 -27.38 18.57 15.77
C PRO A 409 -26.27 18.73 16.83
N ALA A 410 -25.28 19.56 16.50
CA ALA A 410 -24.22 19.90 17.44
C ALA A 410 -24.78 20.66 18.65
N LYS A 411 -24.08 20.60 19.79
CA LYS A 411 -24.49 21.37 20.98
C LYS A 411 -24.46 22.86 20.63
N ARG A 412 -25.58 23.55 20.86
CA ARG A 412 -25.80 24.97 20.54
C ARG A 412 -25.94 25.31 19.05
N THR A 413 -26.30 24.35 18.18
CA THR A 413 -26.77 24.68 16.82
C THR A 413 -28.04 25.53 16.89
N THR A 414 -27.97 26.76 16.40
CA THR A 414 -29.15 27.55 16.04
C THR A 414 -29.61 27.14 14.65
N VAL A 415 -30.84 26.65 14.52
CA VAL A 415 -31.48 26.43 13.21
C VAL A 415 -32.43 27.60 12.97
N SER A 416 -32.08 28.44 11.99
CA SER A 416 -32.95 29.50 11.48
C SER A 416 -33.57 29.03 10.17
N TRP A 417 -34.90 29.05 10.10
CA TRP A 417 -35.71 28.71 8.93
C TRP A 417 -36.19 30.00 8.23
#